data_AF-A0A8T3LSX9-F1
#
_entry.id   AF-A0A8T3LSX9-F1
#
_cell.length_a   1.000
_cell.length_b   1.000
_cell.length_c   1.000
_cell.angle_alpha   90.00
_cell.angle_beta   90.00
_cell.angle_gamma   90.00
#
_symmetry.space_group_name_H-M   'P 1'
#
loop_
_entity.id
_entity.type
_entity.pdbx_description
1 polymer ?
#
loop_
_entity_poly.entity_id
_entity_poly.type
_entity_poly.pdbx_seq_one_letter_code
_entity_poly.pdbx_strand_id
1 'polypeptide(L)'
;MLDHEEKFLFKEEILHLSNAVAEPGVLDNVEDLLTDVITSPRFDSEVFTLERSLQVMLGARAGSTLVGLLTVAPEVFDEVAEVRIPAEVHERLVAWRARFGLAIDNALNFLNNPDGIQGHNFATQIAHVEDRRVLQGRLTLVRYNNEPQFFVADAGVFFGLLADILDRLGPHTDADTVDPEMLTRLKDGLALVERKSLARERS
;
A
#
# COMPACT_ATOMS: atom_id res chain seq x y z
N MET A 1 -15.56 -5.53 10.82
CA MET A 1 -15.66 -6.99 11.04
C MET A 1 -16.95 -7.45 10.38
N LEU A 2 -16.86 -8.41 9.45
CA LEU A 2 -18.00 -8.89 8.66
C LEU A 2 -19.02 -9.60 9.56
N ASP A 3 -20.31 -9.47 9.25
CA ASP A 3 -21.36 -10.25 9.89
C ASP A 3 -21.40 -11.72 9.40
N HIS A 4 -22.31 -12.54 9.95
CA HIS A 4 -22.33 -13.98 9.64
C HIS A 4 -22.69 -14.28 8.17
N GLU A 5 -23.57 -13.50 7.56
CA GLU A 5 -24.00 -13.68 6.18
C GLU A 5 -22.92 -13.17 5.21
N GLU A 6 -22.34 -12.01 5.51
CA GLU A 6 -21.20 -11.45 4.78
C GLU A 6 -19.99 -12.38 4.82
N LYS A 7 -19.68 -12.98 5.97
CA LYS A 7 -18.61 -13.98 6.10
C LYS A 7 -18.87 -15.20 5.22
N PHE A 8 -20.11 -15.71 5.18
CA PHE A 8 -20.45 -16.86 4.35
C PHE A 8 -20.20 -16.56 2.87
N LEU A 9 -20.76 -15.45 2.37
CA LEU A 9 -20.59 -15.01 0.99
C LEU A 9 -19.12 -14.76 0.64
N PHE A 10 -18.38 -14.11 1.54
CA PHE A 10 -16.95 -13.87 1.36
C PHE A 10 -16.19 -15.19 1.16
N LYS A 11 -16.43 -16.20 2.01
CA LYS A 11 -15.78 -17.51 1.90
C LYS A 11 -16.11 -18.21 0.58
N GLU A 12 -17.34 -18.09 0.08
CA GLU A 12 -17.71 -18.63 -1.23
C GLU A 12 -16.96 -17.93 -2.38
N GLU A 13 -16.83 -16.61 -2.32
CA GLU A 13 -16.07 -15.85 -3.33
C GLU A 13 -14.57 -16.21 -3.30
N ILE A 14 -13.97 -16.35 -2.12
CA ILE A 14 -12.56 -16.78 -1.99
C ILE A 14 -12.36 -18.19 -2.53
N LEU A 15 -13.28 -19.11 -2.27
CA LEU A 15 -13.20 -20.46 -2.82
C LEU A 15 -13.31 -20.44 -4.35
N HIS A 16 -14.20 -19.62 -4.90
CA HIS A 16 -14.33 -19.45 -6.35
C HIS A 16 -13.07 -18.86 -6.98
N LEU A 17 -12.54 -17.78 -6.41
CA LEU A 17 -11.27 -17.16 -6.83
C LEU A 17 -10.13 -18.17 -6.77
N SER A 18 -10.03 -18.94 -5.68
CA SER A 18 -8.98 -19.94 -5.51
C SER A 18 -8.99 -20.98 -6.63
N ASN A 19 -10.15 -21.39 -7.11
CA ASN A 19 -10.24 -22.32 -8.22
C ASN A 19 -9.81 -21.68 -9.54
N ALA A 20 -10.15 -20.39 -9.76
CA ALA A 20 -9.76 -19.67 -10.96
C ALA A 20 -8.25 -19.44 -11.07
N VAL A 21 -7.56 -19.26 -9.92
CA VAL A 21 -6.10 -19.05 -9.89
C VAL A 21 -5.30 -20.33 -9.67
N ALA A 22 -5.96 -21.48 -9.48
CA ALA A 22 -5.28 -22.77 -9.30
C ALA A 22 -4.72 -23.34 -10.61
N GLU A 23 -5.05 -22.75 -11.76
CA GLU A 23 -4.47 -23.16 -13.04
C GLU A 23 -2.96 -22.84 -13.10
N PRO A 24 -2.13 -23.74 -13.65
CA PRO A 24 -0.68 -23.53 -13.71
C PRO A 24 -0.30 -22.22 -14.41
N GLY A 25 0.55 -21.42 -13.75
CA GLY A 25 1.06 -20.14 -14.27
C GLY A 25 0.10 -18.96 -14.11
N VAL A 26 -1.15 -19.17 -13.69
CA VAL A 26 -2.09 -18.05 -13.49
C VAL A 26 -1.66 -17.17 -12.31
N LEU A 27 -1.16 -17.76 -11.22
CA LEU A 27 -0.60 -17.00 -10.11
C LEU A 27 0.53 -16.07 -10.57
N ASP A 28 1.46 -16.58 -11.37
CA ASP A 28 2.58 -15.77 -11.87
C ASP A 28 2.10 -14.67 -12.82
N ASN A 29 1.17 -14.98 -13.73
CA ASN A 29 0.58 -13.99 -14.63
C ASN A 29 -0.13 -12.85 -13.88
N VAL A 30 -0.85 -13.16 -12.80
CA VAL A 30 -1.49 -12.15 -11.95
C VAL A 30 -0.43 -11.30 -11.25
N GLU A 31 0.62 -11.91 -10.73
CA GLU A 31 1.70 -11.18 -10.05
C GLU A 31 2.47 -10.25 -11.01
N ASP A 32 2.73 -10.71 -12.22
CA ASP A 32 3.35 -9.92 -13.28
C ASP A 32 2.47 -8.73 -13.65
N LEU A 33 1.17 -8.93 -13.86
CA LEU A 33 0.22 -7.84 -14.12
C LEU A 33 0.20 -6.81 -12.98
N LEU A 34 0.13 -7.25 -11.73
CA LEU A 34 0.11 -6.34 -10.58
C LEU A 34 1.44 -5.57 -10.46
N THR A 35 2.56 -6.21 -10.78
CA THR A 35 3.89 -5.58 -10.80
C THR A 35 4.03 -4.58 -11.94
N ASP A 36 3.52 -4.90 -13.13
CA ASP A 36 3.51 -4.01 -14.28
C ASP A 36 2.68 -2.76 -13.99
N VAL A 37 1.47 -2.95 -13.43
CA VAL A 37 0.61 -1.82 -13.07
C VAL A 37 1.33 -0.88 -12.12
N ILE A 38 1.81 -1.36 -10.95
CA ILE A 38 2.42 -0.49 -9.92
C ILE A 38 3.72 0.20 -10.35
N THR A 39 4.42 -0.36 -11.34
CA THR A 39 5.65 0.23 -11.87
C THR A 39 5.41 1.08 -13.10
N SER A 40 4.18 1.10 -13.63
CA SER A 40 3.85 1.82 -14.85
C SER A 40 3.97 3.34 -14.68
N PRO A 41 4.56 4.05 -15.67
CA PRO A 41 4.53 5.51 -15.72
C PRO A 41 3.12 6.05 -15.98
N ARG A 42 2.14 5.20 -16.32
CA ARG A 42 0.73 5.54 -16.53
C ARG A 42 -0.18 4.89 -15.49
N PHE A 43 0.35 4.68 -14.28
CA PHE A 43 -0.30 3.98 -13.17
C PHE A 43 -1.80 4.28 -13.02
N ASP A 44 -2.20 5.55 -13.00
CA ASP A 44 -3.61 5.92 -12.76
C ASP A 44 -4.56 5.33 -13.82
N SER A 45 -4.14 5.38 -15.09
CA SER A 45 -4.93 4.81 -16.19
C SER A 45 -4.96 3.29 -16.16
N GLU A 46 -3.87 2.66 -15.74
CA GLU A 46 -3.78 1.19 -15.68
C GLU A 46 -4.55 0.63 -14.51
N VAL A 47 -4.48 1.28 -13.34
CA VAL A 47 -5.31 0.96 -12.16
C VAL A 47 -6.79 1.09 -12.48
N PHE A 48 -7.20 2.14 -13.22
CA PHE A 48 -8.60 2.30 -13.64
C PHE A 48 -9.09 1.12 -14.50
N THR A 49 -8.19 0.48 -15.25
CA THR A 49 -8.52 -0.69 -16.08
C THR A 49 -8.19 -2.03 -15.43
N LEU A 50 -7.60 -2.05 -14.23
CA LEU A 50 -7.09 -3.25 -13.57
C LEU A 50 -8.18 -4.31 -13.39
N GLU A 51 -9.36 -3.90 -12.93
CA GLU A 51 -10.50 -4.82 -12.78
C GLU A 51 -10.84 -5.50 -14.11
N ARG A 52 -10.91 -4.74 -15.20
CA ARG A 52 -11.20 -5.30 -16.52
C ARG A 52 -10.11 -6.27 -16.97
N SER A 53 -8.84 -5.95 -16.74
CA SER A 53 -7.72 -6.84 -17.07
C SER A 53 -7.80 -8.17 -16.31
N LEU A 54 -8.11 -8.11 -15.01
CA LEU A 54 -8.30 -9.30 -14.18
C LEU A 54 -9.56 -10.09 -14.55
N GLN A 55 -10.65 -9.43 -14.93
CA GLN A 55 -11.86 -10.10 -15.42
C GLN A 55 -11.62 -10.83 -16.74
N VAL A 56 -10.78 -10.29 -17.63
CA VAL A 56 -10.39 -10.98 -18.87
C VAL A 56 -9.51 -12.19 -18.56
N MET A 57 -8.63 -12.09 -17.57
CA MET A 57 -7.69 -13.16 -17.20
C MET A 57 -8.37 -14.30 -16.41
N LEU A 58 -9.20 -13.97 -15.43
CA LEU A 58 -9.75 -14.91 -14.44
C LEU A 58 -11.25 -15.19 -14.63
N GLY A 59 -11.89 -14.47 -15.55
CA GLY A 59 -13.35 -14.40 -15.66
C GLY A 59 -13.96 -13.31 -14.78
N ALA A 60 -15.16 -12.86 -15.13
CA ALA A 60 -15.79 -11.68 -14.54
C ALA A 60 -15.88 -11.73 -13.00
N ARG A 61 -16.37 -12.85 -12.46
CA ARG A 61 -16.57 -13.01 -11.01
C ARG A 61 -15.25 -13.05 -10.23
N ALA A 62 -14.30 -13.89 -10.66
CA ALA A 62 -13.01 -14.03 -9.98
C ALA A 62 -12.16 -12.76 -10.12
N GLY A 63 -12.18 -12.10 -11.28
CA GLY A 63 -11.46 -10.84 -11.50
C GLY A 63 -11.94 -9.72 -10.56
N SER A 64 -13.25 -9.49 -10.46
CA SER A 64 -13.81 -8.51 -9.51
C SER A 64 -13.53 -8.89 -8.06
N THR A 65 -13.62 -10.18 -7.72
CA THR A 65 -13.30 -10.67 -6.37
C THR A 65 -11.85 -10.37 -5.99
N LEU A 66 -10.90 -10.59 -6.90
CA LEU A 66 -9.49 -10.29 -6.64
C LEU A 66 -9.24 -8.79 -6.43
N VAL A 67 -9.86 -7.91 -7.23
CA VAL A 67 -9.75 -6.46 -7.00
C VAL A 67 -10.32 -6.07 -5.65
N GLY A 68 -11.51 -6.55 -5.30
CA GLY A 68 -12.10 -6.31 -3.98
C GLY A 68 -11.18 -6.79 -2.86
N LEU A 69 -10.60 -7.99 -3.00
CA LEU A 69 -9.66 -8.54 -2.04
C LEU A 69 -8.37 -7.71 -1.91
N LEU A 70 -7.91 -7.06 -2.97
CA LEU A 70 -6.75 -6.15 -2.91
C LEU A 70 -7.05 -4.83 -2.17
N THR A 71 -8.32 -4.41 -2.12
CA THR A 71 -8.73 -3.11 -1.55
C THR A 71 -9.44 -3.20 -0.20
N VAL A 72 -9.89 -4.40 0.23
CA VAL A 72 -10.48 -4.58 1.57
C VAL A 72 -9.47 -4.32 2.69
N ALA A 73 -9.98 -3.98 3.87
CA ALA A 73 -9.17 -3.78 5.07
C ALA A 73 -8.38 -5.05 5.43
N PRO A 74 -7.12 -4.96 5.90
CA PRO A 74 -6.27 -6.11 6.18
C PRO A 74 -6.89 -7.12 7.16
N GLU A 75 -7.70 -6.66 8.10
CA GLU A 75 -8.35 -7.50 9.12
C GLU A 75 -9.40 -8.43 8.52
N VAL A 76 -9.96 -8.08 7.35
CA VAL A 76 -10.88 -8.97 6.61
C VAL A 76 -10.12 -10.16 6.02
N PHE A 77 -8.81 -10.02 5.81
CA PHE A 77 -7.96 -11.06 5.26
C PHE A 77 -7.69 -12.20 6.24
N ASP A 78 -7.87 -11.99 7.55
CA ASP A 78 -7.79 -13.05 8.56
C ASP A 78 -8.86 -14.14 8.31
N GLU A 79 -9.98 -13.78 7.70
CA GLU A 79 -11.05 -14.72 7.33
C GLU A 79 -10.65 -15.63 6.15
N VAL A 80 -9.68 -15.23 5.32
CA VAL A 80 -9.18 -16.03 4.19
C VAL A 80 -8.49 -17.30 4.70
N ALA A 81 -7.81 -17.22 5.85
CA ALA A 81 -7.17 -18.37 6.48
C ALA A 81 -8.18 -19.44 6.95
N GLU A 82 -9.45 -19.05 7.18
CA GLU A 82 -10.51 -19.99 7.51
C GLU A 82 -11.06 -20.73 6.28
N VAL A 83 -10.75 -20.24 5.07
CA VAL A 83 -11.12 -20.89 3.80
C VAL A 83 -10.08 -21.95 3.49
N ARG A 84 -10.51 -23.20 3.35
CA ARG A 84 -9.63 -24.35 3.07
C ARG A 84 -9.17 -24.36 1.61
N ILE A 85 -8.38 -23.36 1.22
CA ILE A 85 -7.77 -23.22 -0.11
C ILE A 85 -6.34 -23.80 -0.13
N PRO A 86 -5.76 -24.09 -1.31
CA PRO A 86 -4.37 -24.51 -1.42
C PRO A 86 -3.40 -23.48 -0.80
N ALA A 87 -2.37 -23.95 -0.10
CA ALA A 87 -1.45 -23.10 0.66
C ALA A 87 -0.74 -22.06 -0.22
N GLU A 88 -0.32 -22.45 -1.42
CA GLU A 88 0.34 -21.54 -2.37
C GLU A 88 -0.57 -20.37 -2.78
N VAL A 89 -1.87 -20.64 -3.04
CA VAL A 89 -2.84 -19.60 -3.38
C VAL A 89 -3.03 -18.66 -2.19
N HIS A 90 -3.18 -19.20 -0.99
CA HIS A 90 -3.30 -18.41 0.23
C HIS A 90 -2.09 -17.48 0.42
N GLU A 91 -0.88 -18.02 0.32
CA GLU A 91 0.37 -17.25 0.46
C GLU A 91 0.46 -16.13 -0.59
N ARG A 92 0.10 -16.41 -1.85
CA ARG A 92 0.11 -15.41 -2.92
C ARG A 92 -0.93 -14.31 -2.69
N LEU A 93 -2.16 -14.65 -2.31
CA LEU A 93 -3.20 -13.66 -2.01
C LEU A 93 -2.76 -12.71 -0.89
N VAL A 94 -2.23 -13.26 0.21
CA VAL A 94 -1.69 -12.46 1.33
C VAL A 94 -0.54 -11.57 0.85
N ALA A 95 0.39 -12.12 0.08
CA ALA A 95 1.55 -11.38 -0.44
C ALA A 95 1.13 -10.26 -1.39
N TRP A 96 0.17 -10.48 -2.29
CA TRP A 96 -0.34 -9.47 -3.22
C TRP A 96 -1.06 -8.35 -2.50
N ARG A 97 -1.90 -8.67 -1.51
CA ARG A 97 -2.56 -7.64 -0.69
C ARG A 97 -1.55 -6.77 0.05
N ALA A 98 -0.50 -7.39 0.60
CA ALA A 98 0.56 -6.68 1.33
C ALA A 98 1.43 -5.81 0.41
N ARG A 99 1.73 -6.28 -0.81
CA ARG A 99 2.63 -5.60 -1.75
C ARG A 99 1.93 -4.53 -2.59
N PHE A 100 0.71 -4.80 -3.04
CA PHE A 100 0.06 -4.03 -4.11
C PHE A 100 -1.21 -3.33 -3.63
N GLY A 101 -1.91 -3.91 -2.65
CA GLY A 101 -3.23 -3.46 -2.24
C GLY A 101 -3.29 -1.99 -1.84
N LEU A 102 -2.26 -1.49 -1.15
CA LEU A 102 -2.20 -0.09 -0.74
C LEU A 102 -2.18 0.89 -1.93
N ALA A 103 -1.28 0.65 -2.89
CA ALA A 103 -1.12 1.55 -4.03
C ALA A 103 -2.38 1.59 -4.89
N ILE A 104 -3.02 0.42 -5.05
CA ILE A 104 -4.25 0.23 -5.83
C ILE A 104 -5.44 0.90 -5.13
N ASP A 105 -5.62 0.65 -3.84
CA ASP A 105 -6.71 1.23 -3.03
C ASP A 105 -6.63 2.76 -3.03
N ASN A 106 -5.45 3.33 -2.79
CA ASN A 106 -5.25 4.78 -2.82
C ASN A 106 -5.58 5.39 -4.19
N ALA A 107 -5.18 4.75 -5.30
CA ALA A 107 -5.51 5.26 -6.63
C ALA A 107 -7.00 5.14 -6.95
N LEU A 108 -7.64 4.03 -6.63
CA LEU A 108 -9.07 3.86 -6.90
C LEU A 108 -9.89 4.85 -6.07
N ASN A 109 -9.52 5.10 -4.81
CA ASN A 109 -10.17 6.13 -4.00
C ASN A 109 -9.96 7.55 -4.56
N PHE A 110 -8.75 7.89 -5.01
CA PHE A 110 -8.48 9.17 -5.66
C PHE A 110 -9.28 9.36 -6.95
N LEU A 111 -9.32 8.35 -7.82
CA LEU A 111 -10.03 8.43 -9.11
C LEU A 111 -11.55 8.49 -8.91
N ASN A 112 -12.07 7.85 -7.88
CA ASN A 112 -13.51 7.86 -7.56
C ASN A 112 -13.94 9.13 -6.81
N ASN A 113 -13.04 9.78 -6.06
CA ASN A 113 -13.33 11.01 -5.33
C ASN A 113 -12.08 11.90 -5.20
N PRO A 114 -11.72 12.65 -6.25
CA PRO A 114 -10.49 13.46 -6.28
C PRO A 114 -10.48 14.58 -5.22
N ASP A 115 -11.65 15.02 -4.77
CA ASP A 115 -11.81 16.03 -3.71
C ASP A 115 -11.81 15.43 -2.28
N GLY A 116 -11.85 14.10 -2.15
CA GLY A 116 -12.07 13.36 -0.89
C GLY A 116 -10.83 12.96 -0.08
N ILE A 117 -9.62 13.33 -0.52
CA ILE A 117 -8.34 12.98 0.17
C ILE A 117 -8.27 13.54 1.61
N GLN A 118 -9.16 14.45 2.01
CA GLN A 118 -9.18 15.00 3.38
C GLN A 118 -9.55 13.99 4.49
N GLY A 119 -9.89 12.74 4.16
CA GLY A 119 -10.46 11.78 5.12
C GLY A 119 -9.58 10.60 5.55
N HIS A 120 -8.51 10.23 4.84
CA HIS A 120 -7.75 9.01 5.13
C HIS A 120 -6.28 9.30 5.41
N ASN A 121 -5.95 9.42 6.70
CA ASN A 121 -4.58 9.54 7.20
C ASN A 121 -3.78 8.27 6.91
N PHE A 122 -2.59 8.43 6.32
CA PHE A 122 -1.52 7.42 6.20
C PHE A 122 -1.11 6.76 7.54
N ALA A 123 -1.57 7.30 8.69
CA ALA A 123 -1.30 6.81 10.04
C ALA A 123 -1.69 5.33 10.27
N THR A 124 -2.65 4.78 9.55
CA THR A 124 -3.06 3.37 9.71
C THR A 124 -2.00 2.38 9.16
N GLN A 125 -0.98 2.85 8.44
CA GLN A 125 -0.15 2.00 7.57
C GLN A 125 1.33 1.83 8.00
N ILE A 126 1.80 2.53 9.04
CA ILE A 126 3.13 2.28 9.65
C ILE A 126 3.03 1.50 10.97
N ALA A 127 1.86 1.43 11.61
CA ALA A 127 1.64 0.74 12.88
C ALA A 127 1.54 -0.81 12.78
N HIS A 128 2.28 -1.42 11.85
CA HIS A 128 2.51 -2.87 11.78
C HIS A 128 3.98 -3.22 12.03
N VAL A 129 4.53 -2.63 13.09
CA VAL A 129 5.73 -3.13 13.75
C VAL A 129 5.22 -4.01 14.88
N GLU A 130 5.09 -5.32 14.66
CA GLU A 130 6.01 -6.16 15.41
C GLU A 130 6.53 -7.44 14.72
N ASP A 131 6.06 -7.88 13.54
CA ASP A 131 6.64 -9.15 13.01
C ASP A 131 6.56 -9.47 11.50
N ARG A 132 6.29 -8.51 10.60
CA ARG A 132 6.31 -8.80 9.15
C ARG A 132 7.07 -7.75 8.36
N ARG A 133 8.35 -8.04 8.11
CA ARG A 133 9.17 -7.28 7.16
C ARG A 133 8.49 -7.30 5.79
N VAL A 134 8.09 -6.14 5.25
CA VAL A 134 7.95 -5.99 3.81
C VAL A 134 8.35 -4.59 3.36
N LEU A 135 9.04 -4.55 2.24
CA LEU A 135 9.60 -3.41 1.52
C LEU A 135 8.52 -2.46 0.94
N GLN A 136 7.50 -2.12 1.73
CA GLN A 136 6.36 -1.27 1.38
C GLN A 136 6.73 0.23 1.19
N GLY A 137 7.94 0.62 1.62
CA GLY A 137 8.43 2.01 1.53
C GLY A 137 9.18 2.39 0.23
N ARG A 138 9.70 1.42 -0.55
CA ARG A 138 10.57 1.75 -1.72
C ARG A 138 9.79 2.02 -3.01
N LEU A 139 8.65 1.37 -3.20
CA LEU A 139 7.77 1.58 -4.37
C LEU A 139 6.89 2.84 -4.22
N THR A 140 6.53 3.15 -2.98
CA THR A 140 5.70 4.29 -2.59
C THR A 140 6.42 5.63 -2.85
N LEU A 141 7.69 5.76 -2.46
CA LEU A 141 8.51 6.99 -2.63
C LEU A 141 8.70 7.44 -4.11
N VAL A 142 8.64 6.52 -5.08
CA VAL A 142 8.83 6.85 -6.51
C VAL A 142 7.64 7.66 -7.06
N ARG A 143 6.43 7.46 -6.52
CA ARG A 143 5.21 8.17 -6.95
C ARG A 143 5.06 9.56 -6.33
N TYR A 144 5.58 9.78 -5.12
CA TYR A 144 5.55 11.09 -4.43
C TYR A 144 6.50 12.14 -5.03
N ASN A 145 7.44 11.74 -5.89
CA ASN A 145 8.40 12.67 -6.50
C ASN A 145 7.81 13.47 -7.67
N ASN A 146 6.71 13.00 -8.28
CA ASN A 146 6.15 13.61 -9.50
C ASN A 146 4.96 14.55 -9.25
N GLU A 147 4.28 14.46 -8.09
CA GLU A 147 3.07 15.24 -7.79
C GLU A 147 3.08 15.77 -6.34
N PRO A 148 3.39 17.07 -6.12
CA PRO A 148 3.58 17.66 -4.78
C PRO A 148 2.36 17.57 -3.85
N GLN A 149 1.14 17.51 -4.41
CA GLN A 149 -0.12 17.42 -3.68
C GLN A 149 -0.20 16.20 -2.76
N PHE A 150 0.35 15.05 -3.20
CA PHE A 150 0.36 13.84 -2.38
C PHE A 150 1.37 13.93 -1.22
N PHE A 151 2.47 14.67 -1.41
CA PHE A 151 3.46 14.89 -0.35
C PHE A 151 2.90 15.75 0.79
N VAL A 152 2.03 16.72 0.47
CA VAL A 152 1.44 17.63 1.46
C VAL A 152 0.36 16.95 2.31
N ALA A 153 -0.46 16.08 1.71
CA ALA A 153 -1.51 15.35 2.42
C ALA A 153 -0.96 14.44 3.53
N ASP A 154 0.19 13.81 3.28
CA ASP A 154 0.80 12.81 4.18
C ASP A 154 2.05 13.30 4.91
N ALA A 155 2.36 14.61 4.82
CA ALA A 155 3.59 15.20 5.36
C ALA A 155 3.84 14.83 6.84
N GLY A 156 2.79 14.80 7.65
CA GLY A 156 2.89 14.44 9.07
C GLY A 156 3.39 13.02 9.31
N VAL A 157 3.04 12.06 8.44
CA VAL A 157 3.49 10.68 8.59
C VAL A 157 4.91 10.50 8.07
N PHE A 158 5.27 11.19 6.99
CA PHE A 158 6.66 11.21 6.54
C PHE A 158 7.59 11.81 7.61
N PHE A 159 7.19 12.90 8.26
CA PHE A 159 7.96 13.44 9.39
C PHE A 159 8.03 12.48 10.58
N GLY A 160 6.95 11.75 10.88
CA GLY A 160 6.96 10.71 11.91
C GLY A 160 7.91 9.55 11.59
N LEU A 161 7.86 9.00 10.37
CA LEU A 161 8.78 7.95 9.93
C LEU A 161 10.25 8.42 9.96
N LEU A 162 10.51 9.65 9.52
CA LEU A 162 11.85 10.23 9.58
C LEU A 162 12.34 10.31 11.03
N ALA A 163 11.49 10.72 11.98
CA ALA A 163 11.83 10.73 13.39
C ALA A 163 12.12 9.30 13.91
N ASP A 164 11.27 8.32 13.61
CA ASP A 164 11.47 6.93 14.04
C ASP A 164 12.76 6.31 13.48
N ILE A 165 13.09 6.60 12.22
CA ILE A 165 14.34 6.15 11.59
C ILE A 165 15.54 6.80 12.28
N LEU A 166 15.50 8.11 12.52
CA LEU A 166 16.59 8.83 13.17
C LEU A 166 16.80 8.36 14.61
N ASP A 167 15.73 8.10 15.37
CA ASP A 167 15.80 7.57 16.73
C ASP A 167 16.43 6.16 16.78
N ARG A 168 16.15 5.32 15.78
CA ARG A 168 16.74 3.98 15.66
C ARG A 168 18.18 4.00 15.16
N LEU A 169 18.52 4.89 14.24
CA LEU A 169 19.86 4.99 13.67
C LEU A 169 20.83 5.71 14.61
N GLY A 170 20.36 6.68 15.40
CA GLY A 170 21.19 7.50 16.29
C GLY A 170 22.13 6.70 17.19
N PRO A 171 21.67 5.66 17.91
CA PRO A 171 22.52 4.81 18.75
C PRO A 171 23.60 4.01 17.99
N HIS A 172 23.44 3.84 16.68
CA HIS A 172 24.35 3.10 15.81
C HIS A 172 25.20 4.00 14.91
N THR A 173 25.11 5.32 15.13
CA THR A 173 25.82 6.32 14.34
C THR A 173 27.01 6.88 15.12
N ASP A 174 28.08 7.18 14.40
CA ASP A 174 29.35 7.73 14.87
C ASP A 174 29.90 8.74 13.83
N ALA A 175 31.10 9.26 14.10
CA ALA A 175 31.73 10.26 13.24
C ALA A 175 32.14 9.73 11.86
N ASP A 176 32.18 8.41 11.68
CA ASP A 176 32.56 7.74 10.43
C ASP A 176 31.32 7.36 9.58
N THR A 177 30.14 7.31 10.19
CA THR A 177 28.86 6.95 9.54
C THR A 177 28.01 8.15 9.13
N VAL A 178 28.17 9.32 9.78
CA VAL A 178 27.52 10.57 9.35
C VAL A 178 28.56 11.67 9.16
N ASP A 179 28.73 12.09 7.92
CA ASP A 179 29.63 13.20 7.61
C ASP A 179 29.03 14.57 8.03
N PRO A 180 29.88 15.59 8.24
CA PRO A 180 29.43 16.93 8.66
C PRO A 180 28.51 17.64 7.66
N GLU A 181 28.62 17.33 6.37
CA GLU A 181 27.82 17.94 5.31
C GLU A 181 26.37 17.42 5.37
N MET A 182 26.20 16.11 5.54
CA MET A 182 24.93 15.44 5.75
C MET A 182 24.21 15.98 6.98
N LEU A 183 24.92 16.16 8.09
CA LEU A 183 24.37 16.75 9.31
C LEU A 183 23.89 18.18 9.07
N THR A 184 24.62 18.97 8.28
CA THR A 184 24.25 20.34 7.92
C THR A 184 22.97 20.35 7.08
N ARG A 185 22.87 19.47 6.07
CA ARG A 185 21.66 19.34 5.24
C ARG A 185 20.41 18.96 6.04
N LEU A 186 20.56 18.07 7.03
CA LEU A 186 19.47 17.71 7.94
C LEU A 186 19.00 18.90 8.77
N LYS A 187 19.94 19.68 9.32
CA LYS A 187 19.63 20.90 10.08
C LYS A 187 18.93 21.95 9.22
N ASP A 188 19.39 22.18 7.99
CA ASP A 188 18.79 23.13 7.07
C ASP A 188 17.35 22.73 6.69
N GLY A 189 17.13 21.43 6.46
CA GLY A 189 15.80 20.86 6.23
C GLY A 189 14.87 21.08 7.41
N LEU A 190 15.34 20.78 8.63
CA LEU A 190 14.55 20.97 9.86
C LEU A 190 14.23 22.46 10.09
N ALA A 191 15.20 23.36 9.91
CA ALA A 191 14.99 24.80 10.04
C ALA A 191 14.00 25.37 9.00
N LEU A 192 13.90 24.76 7.82
CA LEU A 192 12.86 25.10 6.85
C LEU A 192 11.46 24.68 7.36
N VAL A 193 11.35 23.48 7.91
CA VAL A 193 10.09 22.96 8.48
C VAL A 193 9.63 23.83 9.66
N GLU A 194 10.52 24.14 10.60
CA GLU A 194 10.23 25.00 11.76
C GLU A 194 9.73 26.40 11.35
N ARG A 195 10.38 27.02 10.35
CA ARG A 195 9.92 28.33 9.84
C ARG A 195 8.52 28.26 9.26
N LYS A 196 8.16 27.15 8.61
CA LYS A 196 6.84 26.96 8.00
C LYS A 196 5.77 26.60 9.02
N SER A 197 6.10 25.87 10.09
CA SER A 197 5.15 25.56 11.16
C SER A 197 4.82 26.79 12.01
N LEU A 198 5.82 27.59 12.39
CA LEU A 198 5.63 28.82 13.18
C LEU A 198 4.84 29.90 12.41
N ALA A 199 4.92 29.91 11.08
CA ALA A 199 4.12 30.81 10.26
C ALA A 199 2.62 30.47 10.28
N ARG A 200 2.27 29.19 10.50
CA ARG A 200 0.89 28.69 10.56
C ARG A 200 0.20 28.99 11.89
N GLU A 201 0.96 29.09 13.00
CA GLU A 201 0.42 29.46 14.31
C GLU A 201 0.09 30.96 14.44
N ARG A 202 0.58 31.79 13.52
CA ARG A 202 0.40 33.25 13.53
C ARG A 202 -0.70 33.77 12.59
N SER A 203 -1.33 32.89 11.80
CA SER A 203 -2.46 33.21 10.91
C SER A 203 -3.77 32.71 11.50
#